data_AF-A0A2G9NNP8-F1
#
_entry.id   AF-A0A2G9NNP8-F1
#
_cell.length_a   1.000
_cell.length_b   1.000
_cell.length_c   1.000
_cell.angle_alpha   90.00
_cell.angle_beta   90.00
_cell.angle_gamma   90.00
#
_symmetry.space_group_name_H-M   'P 1'
#
loop_
_entity.id
_entity.type
_entity.pdbx_description
1 polymer ?
#
loop_
_entity_poly.entity_id
_entity_poly.type
_entity_poly.pdbx_seq_one_letter_code
_entity_poly.pdbx_strand_id
1 'polypeptide(L)'
;MIPEINFQVPTPEKVAEFVYSLKESLGETVEDAEENYENQEACIFIPLSKELVRRIIMSKELTDELREEISEIIRPLLNKEKEELDKTLIKIKELWAKINKSYWKEIEKYFPGLIEESYDAYLTNIVCGAYFDGNEVTIPKYKSVNESLFVYVMAEELLHLAYWKFWEELCGKRKEEFMWNSGIEGWNSWNISEAIPEYLLINNPTFKKYGWDKFKRTNSYPWLDKIRPLLDPLWKNKKSFKEFVIKSHKVLGIRIDPR
;
A
#
# COMPACT_ATOMS: atom_id res chain seq x y z
N MET A 1 -0.29 22.95 -0.57
CA MET A 1 -1.69 22.58 -0.87
C MET A 1 -2.15 21.55 0.15
N ILE A 2 -3.44 21.39 0.44
CA ILE A 2 -3.94 20.26 1.23
C ILE A 2 -4.88 19.48 0.31
N PRO A 3 -4.53 18.24 -0.07
CA PRO A 3 -5.35 17.40 -0.92
C PRO A 3 -6.74 17.12 -0.36
N GLU A 4 -7.72 17.00 -1.26
CA GLU A 4 -9.03 16.43 -0.96
C GLU A 4 -8.94 14.91 -0.91
N ILE A 5 -9.62 14.29 0.07
CA ILE A 5 -9.69 12.82 0.19
C ILE A 5 -11.14 12.38 0.04
N ASN A 6 -11.42 11.68 -1.05
CA ASN A 6 -12.71 11.10 -1.37
C ASN A 6 -12.84 9.72 -0.76
N PHE A 7 -13.37 9.69 0.44
CA PHE A 7 -13.62 8.46 1.18
C PHE A 7 -14.89 7.77 0.71
N GLN A 8 -14.77 6.49 0.35
CA GLN A 8 -15.87 5.69 -0.16
C GLN A 8 -15.71 4.20 0.17
N VAL A 9 -16.82 3.46 0.11
CA VAL A 9 -16.81 2.00 0.02
C VAL A 9 -16.79 1.66 -1.48
N PRO A 10 -15.88 0.82 -1.96
CA PRO A 10 -15.78 0.52 -3.39
C PRO A 10 -17.03 -0.21 -3.89
N THR A 11 -17.31 -0.12 -5.20
CA THR A 11 -18.27 -1.01 -5.85
C THR A 11 -17.66 -2.41 -6.04
N PRO A 12 -18.46 -3.47 -6.26
CA PRO A 12 -17.91 -4.79 -6.57
C PRO A 12 -16.94 -4.77 -7.75
N GLU A 13 -17.25 -3.98 -8.78
CA GLU A 13 -16.43 -3.84 -9.99
C GLU A 13 -15.09 -3.17 -9.66
N LYS A 14 -15.09 -2.18 -8.77
CA LYS A 14 -13.86 -1.54 -8.30
C LYS A 14 -13.00 -2.48 -7.46
N VAL A 15 -13.62 -3.33 -6.63
CA VAL A 15 -12.88 -4.38 -5.90
C VAL A 15 -12.32 -5.43 -6.88
N ALA A 16 -13.02 -5.75 -7.97
CA ALA A 16 -12.49 -6.66 -8.99
C ALA A 16 -11.22 -6.11 -9.66
N GLU A 17 -11.15 -4.80 -9.92
CA GLU A 17 -9.92 -4.13 -10.36
C GLU A 17 -8.79 -4.33 -9.35
N PHE A 18 -9.08 -4.13 -8.07
CA PHE A 18 -8.09 -4.28 -7.01
C PHE A 18 -7.53 -5.69 -6.88
N VAL A 19 -8.40 -6.70 -7.01
CA VAL A 19 -8.03 -8.11 -7.00
C VAL A 19 -7.18 -8.46 -8.22
N TYR A 20 -7.57 -7.97 -9.39
CA TYR A 20 -6.83 -8.20 -10.61
C TYR A 20 -5.41 -7.61 -10.54
N SER A 21 -5.28 -6.41 -9.98
CA SER A 21 -3.99 -5.76 -9.76
C SER A 21 -3.11 -6.48 -8.74
N LEU A 22 -3.65 -7.36 -7.89
CA LEU A 22 -2.88 -8.21 -6.98
C LEU A 22 -2.30 -9.46 -7.64
N LYS A 23 -2.48 -9.68 -8.95
CA LYS A 23 -2.00 -10.90 -9.62
C LYS A 23 -0.52 -11.17 -9.40
N GLU A 24 0.31 -10.13 -9.27
CA GLU A 24 1.75 -10.26 -8.99
C GLU A 24 2.06 -10.76 -7.57
N SER A 25 1.14 -10.58 -6.63
CA SER A 25 1.22 -11.10 -5.27
C SER A 25 0.64 -12.50 -5.13
N LEU A 26 -0.04 -13.03 -6.15
CA LEU A 26 -0.60 -14.38 -6.12
C LEU A 26 0.49 -15.43 -6.37
N GLY A 27 1.52 -15.13 -7.17
CA GLY A 27 2.65 -16.03 -7.40
C GLY A 27 3.21 -15.87 -8.82
N GLU A 28 4.42 -16.37 -9.04
CA GLU A 28 5.07 -16.35 -10.37
C GLU A 28 4.51 -17.43 -11.28
N THR A 29 4.05 -18.53 -10.68
CA THR A 29 3.46 -19.68 -11.37
C THR A 29 2.04 -19.98 -10.89
N VAL A 30 1.33 -20.78 -11.67
CA VAL A 30 0.01 -21.31 -11.30
C VAL A 30 0.08 -22.15 -10.02
N GLU A 31 1.19 -22.87 -9.81
CA GLU A 31 1.40 -23.72 -8.64
C GLU A 31 1.63 -22.88 -7.38
N ASP A 32 2.43 -21.80 -7.47
CA ASP A 32 2.62 -20.84 -6.36
C ASP A 32 1.30 -20.17 -5.97
N ALA A 33 0.49 -19.81 -6.97
CA ALA A 33 -0.79 -19.18 -6.75
C ALA A 33 -1.82 -20.10 -6.12
N GLU A 34 -1.79 -21.39 -6.43
CA GLU A 34 -2.65 -22.36 -5.77
C GLU A 34 -2.22 -22.61 -4.32
N GLU A 35 -0.92 -22.78 -4.05
CA GLU A 35 -0.41 -23.02 -2.70
C GLU A 35 -0.56 -21.79 -1.78
N ASN A 36 -0.29 -20.58 -2.27
CA ASN A 36 -0.45 -19.35 -1.51
C ASN A 36 -1.92 -19.08 -1.19
N TYR A 37 -2.84 -19.49 -2.06
CA TYR A 37 -4.26 -19.26 -1.88
C TYR A 37 -4.94 -20.28 -0.97
N GLU A 38 -4.55 -21.57 -1.07
CA GLU A 38 -5.09 -22.64 -0.23
C GLU A 38 -4.71 -22.51 1.26
N ASN A 39 -3.58 -21.88 1.57
CA ASN A 39 -3.05 -21.81 2.94
C ASN A 39 -3.40 -20.52 3.71
N GLN A 40 -4.28 -19.66 3.18
CA GLN A 40 -4.63 -18.37 3.77
C GLN A 40 -5.82 -18.41 4.74
N GLU A 41 -5.87 -19.42 5.63
CA GLU A 41 -6.88 -19.53 6.70
C GLU A 41 -6.96 -18.30 7.64
N ALA A 42 -5.98 -17.38 7.57
CA ALA A 42 -5.87 -16.26 8.50
C ALA A 42 -6.37 -14.89 8.00
N CYS A 43 -6.46 -14.61 6.69
CA CYS A 43 -6.66 -13.23 6.22
C CYS A 43 -7.45 -13.08 4.91
N ILE A 44 -8.74 -12.71 4.99
CA ILE A 44 -9.41 -11.70 4.13
C ILE A 44 -9.20 -11.76 2.58
N PHE A 45 -8.94 -12.91 1.96
CA PHE A 45 -9.01 -13.05 0.50
C PHE A 45 -10.39 -13.57 0.08
N ILE A 46 -10.96 -13.02 -1.00
CA ILE A 46 -12.24 -13.49 -1.60
C ILE A 46 -12.10 -14.99 -1.90
N PRO A 47 -13.12 -15.85 -1.77
CA PRO A 47 -13.07 -17.24 -2.20
C PRO A 47 -13.26 -17.39 -3.72
N LEU A 48 -12.19 -17.21 -4.48
CA LEU A 48 -12.11 -17.46 -5.92
C LEU A 48 -11.78 -18.94 -6.16
N SER A 49 -12.26 -19.49 -7.28
CA SER A 49 -11.89 -20.84 -7.70
C SER A 49 -10.45 -20.88 -8.25
N LYS A 50 -9.79 -22.04 -8.18
CA LYS A 50 -8.47 -22.24 -8.82
C LYS A 50 -8.46 -21.82 -10.29
N GLU A 51 -9.53 -22.16 -11.01
CA GLU A 51 -9.68 -21.81 -12.43
C GLU A 51 -9.73 -20.28 -12.64
N LEU A 52 -10.43 -19.56 -11.77
CA LEU A 52 -10.50 -18.11 -11.83
C LEU A 52 -9.15 -17.46 -11.48
N VAL A 53 -8.45 -17.97 -10.47
CA VAL A 53 -7.09 -17.52 -10.11
C VAL A 53 -6.13 -17.70 -11.29
N ARG A 54 -6.14 -18.88 -11.94
CA ARG A 54 -5.34 -19.15 -13.14
C ARG A 54 -5.62 -18.15 -14.25
N ARG A 55 -6.90 -17.89 -14.54
CA ARG A 55 -7.31 -16.91 -15.56
C ARG A 55 -6.85 -15.50 -15.23
N ILE A 56 -6.90 -15.07 -13.96
CA ILE A 56 -6.40 -13.76 -13.52
C ILE A 56 -4.90 -13.61 -13.81
N ILE A 57 -4.10 -14.61 -13.43
CA ILE A 57 -2.63 -14.58 -13.58
C ILE A 57 -2.22 -14.65 -15.04
N MET A 58 -2.86 -15.51 -15.82
CA MET A 58 -2.56 -15.68 -17.24
C MET A 58 -3.04 -14.51 -18.10
N SER A 59 -3.98 -13.70 -17.59
CA SER A 59 -4.50 -12.57 -18.36
C SER A 59 -3.54 -11.37 -18.35
N LYS A 60 -3.42 -10.73 -19.52
CA LYS A 60 -2.65 -9.49 -19.68
C LYS A 60 -3.43 -8.25 -19.23
N GLU A 61 -4.75 -8.29 -19.30
CA GLU A 61 -5.65 -7.20 -18.91
C GLU A 61 -6.91 -7.72 -18.19
N LEU A 62 -7.60 -6.84 -17.46
CA LEU A 62 -8.90 -7.17 -16.86
C LEU A 62 -10.01 -7.01 -17.90
N THR A 63 -10.46 -8.12 -18.49
CA THR A 63 -11.57 -8.10 -19.46
C THR A 63 -12.92 -7.86 -18.76
N ASP A 64 -13.92 -7.40 -19.50
CA ASP A 64 -15.28 -7.21 -18.97
C ASP A 64 -15.87 -8.51 -18.40
N GLU A 65 -15.67 -9.63 -19.09
CA GLU A 65 -16.11 -10.95 -18.65
C GLU A 65 -15.43 -11.37 -17.34
N LEU A 66 -14.11 -11.21 -17.24
CA LEU A 66 -13.36 -11.56 -16.05
C LEU A 66 -13.73 -10.65 -14.87
N ARG A 67 -13.94 -9.36 -15.14
CA ARG A 67 -14.38 -8.38 -14.14
C ARG A 67 -15.76 -8.73 -13.59
N GLU A 68 -16.71 -9.06 -14.46
CA GLU A 68 -18.07 -9.42 -14.04
C GLU A 68 -18.06 -10.68 -13.17
N GLU A 69 -17.30 -11.70 -13.59
CA GLU A 69 -17.19 -12.96 -12.84
C GLU A 69 -16.60 -12.76 -11.43
N ILE A 70 -15.55 -11.95 -11.31
CA ILE A 70 -14.97 -11.59 -10.00
C ILE A 70 -15.98 -10.75 -9.19
N SER A 71 -16.68 -9.81 -9.84
CA SER A 71 -17.65 -8.92 -9.20
C SER A 71 -18.83 -9.68 -8.60
N GLU A 72 -19.34 -10.71 -9.28
CA GLU A 72 -20.44 -11.54 -8.77
C GLU A 72 -20.07 -12.33 -7.51
N ILE A 73 -18.80 -12.74 -7.37
CA ILE A 73 -18.30 -13.37 -6.15
C ILE A 73 -18.17 -12.35 -5.01
N ILE A 74 -17.71 -11.14 -5.32
CA ILE A 74 -17.49 -10.05 -4.36
C ILE A 74 -18.81 -9.46 -3.85
N ARG A 75 -19.79 -9.27 -4.73
CA ARG A 75 -21.05 -8.57 -4.47
C ARG A 75 -21.71 -8.99 -3.16
N PRO A 76 -21.94 -10.29 -2.87
CA PRO A 76 -22.54 -10.69 -1.60
C PRO A 76 -21.64 -10.43 -0.38
N LEU A 77 -20.31 -10.54 -0.53
CA LEU A 77 -19.34 -10.33 0.56
C LEU A 77 -19.26 -8.86 0.98
N LEU A 78 -19.25 -7.97 -0.01
CA LEU A 78 -19.20 -6.53 0.21
C LEU A 78 -20.55 -6.03 0.75
N ASN A 79 -21.67 -6.47 0.16
CA ASN A 79 -23.00 -6.05 0.59
C ASN A 79 -23.33 -6.47 2.02
N LYS A 80 -22.85 -7.63 2.47
CA LYS A 80 -23.05 -8.13 3.83
C LYS A 80 -22.46 -7.20 4.90
N GLU A 81 -21.34 -6.56 4.59
CA GLU A 81 -20.59 -5.71 5.53
C GLU A 81 -20.79 -4.20 5.27
N LYS A 82 -21.58 -3.83 4.26
CA LYS A 82 -21.71 -2.46 3.75
C LYS A 82 -22.07 -1.45 4.83
N GLU A 83 -23.09 -1.73 5.65
CA GLU A 83 -23.51 -0.81 6.72
C GLU A 83 -22.38 -0.55 7.72
N GLU A 84 -21.60 -1.57 8.08
CA GLU A 84 -20.49 -1.45 9.03
C GLU A 84 -19.28 -0.76 8.40
N LEU A 85 -19.04 -0.98 7.11
CA LEU A 85 -18.05 -0.24 6.33
C LEU A 85 -18.40 1.25 6.29
N ASP A 86 -19.65 1.61 5.97
CA ASP A 86 -20.12 3.00 5.94
C ASP A 86 -19.96 3.69 7.30
N LYS A 87 -20.32 3.01 8.40
CA LYS A 87 -20.10 3.51 9.77
C LYS A 87 -18.62 3.72 10.07
N THR A 88 -17.76 2.77 9.70
CA THR A 88 -16.32 2.85 9.91
C THR A 88 -15.71 4.00 9.09
N LEU A 89 -16.18 4.21 7.87
CA LEU A 89 -15.73 5.27 6.98
C LEU A 89 -15.97 6.66 7.58
N ILE A 90 -17.12 6.89 8.22
CA ILE A 90 -17.42 8.15 8.92
C ILE A 90 -16.38 8.42 10.01
N LYS A 91 -16.03 7.41 10.80
CA LYS A 91 -15.03 7.57 11.87
C LYS A 91 -13.63 7.84 11.32
N ILE A 92 -13.24 7.15 10.25
CA ILE A 92 -11.95 7.40 9.58
C ILE A 92 -11.90 8.83 9.05
N LYS A 93 -12.99 9.33 8.42
CA LYS A 93 -13.10 10.73 7.97
C LYS A 93 -12.84 11.72 9.11
N GLU A 94 -13.49 11.52 10.25
CA GLU A 94 -13.36 12.38 11.43
C GLU A 94 -11.95 12.36 12.02
N LEU A 95 -11.33 11.18 12.09
CA LEU A 95 -9.96 11.04 12.58
C LEU A 95 -8.96 11.65 11.60
N TRP A 96 -9.12 11.41 10.30
CA TRP A 96 -8.27 11.99 9.28
C TRP A 96 -8.31 13.51 9.32
N ALA A 97 -9.49 14.12 9.48
CA ALA A 97 -9.62 15.58 9.58
C ALA A 97 -8.71 16.20 10.67
N LYS A 98 -8.42 15.46 11.74
CA LYS A 98 -7.52 15.90 12.84
C LYS A 98 -6.03 15.81 12.49
N ILE A 99 -5.67 15.02 11.47
CA ILE A 99 -4.28 14.75 11.07
C ILE A 99 -3.95 15.41 9.71
N ASN A 100 -4.94 15.53 8.83
CA ASN A 100 -4.84 15.92 7.42
C ASN A 100 -3.82 17.05 7.17
N LYS A 101 -4.01 18.20 7.84
CA LYS A 101 -3.13 19.35 7.70
C LYS A 101 -1.68 19.07 8.14
N SER A 102 -1.49 18.40 9.28
CA SER A 102 -0.14 18.07 9.76
C SER A 102 0.53 17.01 8.91
N TYR A 103 -0.23 16.03 8.40
CA TYR A 103 0.27 15.00 7.51
C TYR A 103 0.84 15.62 6.23
N TRP A 104 0.00 16.32 5.47
CA TRP A 104 0.45 16.88 4.18
C TRP A 104 1.55 17.92 4.32
N LYS A 105 1.52 18.72 5.39
CA LYS A 105 2.63 19.66 5.67
C LYS A 105 3.96 18.95 5.92
N GLU A 106 3.95 17.76 6.53
CA GLU A 106 5.18 16.98 6.69
C GLU A 106 5.59 16.28 5.39
N ILE A 107 4.65 15.64 4.69
CA ILE A 107 4.93 14.93 3.43
C ILE A 107 5.50 15.88 2.37
N GLU A 108 4.97 17.09 2.22
CA GLU A 108 5.45 18.10 1.25
C GLU A 108 6.93 18.47 1.44
N LYS A 109 7.49 18.34 2.66
CA LYS A 109 8.92 18.61 2.89
C LYS A 109 9.83 17.60 2.19
N TYR A 110 9.34 16.38 1.97
CA TYR A 110 10.09 15.28 1.37
C TYR A 110 9.76 15.12 -0.12
N PHE A 111 8.54 15.49 -0.51
CA PHE A 111 8.00 15.30 -1.85
C PHE A 111 7.40 16.62 -2.41
N PRO A 112 8.21 17.69 -2.54
CA PRO A 112 7.68 19.00 -2.94
C PRO A 112 7.14 18.96 -4.37
N GLY A 113 5.89 19.41 -4.57
CA GLY A 113 5.25 19.43 -5.88
C GLY A 113 4.82 18.08 -6.45
N LEU A 114 4.95 17.00 -5.67
CA LEU A 114 4.56 15.63 -6.05
C LEU A 114 3.25 15.18 -5.40
N ILE A 115 2.62 16.09 -4.65
CA ILE A 115 1.36 15.87 -3.97
C ILE A 115 0.22 16.31 -4.88
N GLU A 116 -0.77 15.43 -5.02
CA GLU A 116 -1.89 15.61 -5.92
C GLU A 116 -3.00 16.43 -5.27
N GLU A 117 -3.88 16.99 -6.09
CA GLU A 117 -4.99 17.80 -5.57
C GLU A 117 -6.06 16.95 -4.87
N SER A 118 -6.24 15.69 -5.32
CA SER A 118 -7.24 14.78 -4.78
C SER A 118 -6.79 13.32 -4.80
N TYR A 119 -7.26 12.56 -3.82
CA TYR A 119 -7.09 11.11 -3.73
C TYR A 119 -8.40 10.40 -3.41
N ASP A 120 -8.58 9.19 -3.93
CA ASP A 120 -9.70 8.31 -3.58
C ASP A 120 -9.25 7.28 -2.54
N ALA A 121 -9.96 7.20 -1.41
CA ALA A 121 -9.69 6.27 -0.33
C ALA A 121 -10.83 5.27 -0.17
N TYR A 122 -10.55 4.02 -0.47
CA TYR A 122 -11.52 2.93 -0.49
C TYR A 122 -11.41 2.07 0.78
N LEU A 123 -12.43 2.10 1.63
CA LEU A 123 -12.53 1.18 2.77
C LEU A 123 -13.22 -0.10 2.32
N THR A 124 -12.54 -1.24 2.46
CA THR A 124 -13.06 -2.54 2.00
C THR A 124 -12.83 -3.64 3.03
N ASN A 125 -13.76 -4.57 3.14
CA ASN A 125 -13.63 -5.79 3.94
C ASN A 125 -12.89 -6.92 3.21
N ILE A 126 -12.30 -6.61 2.06
CA ILE A 126 -11.56 -7.53 1.21
C ILE A 126 -10.13 -7.03 1.12
N VAL A 127 -9.13 -7.89 1.36
CA VAL A 127 -7.73 -7.51 1.14
C VAL A 127 -7.51 -7.38 -0.36
N CYS A 128 -6.98 -6.22 -0.71
CA CYS A 128 -6.78 -5.68 -2.04
C CYS A 128 -5.43 -4.96 -2.00
N GLY A 129 -4.72 -4.88 -3.12
CA GLY A 129 -3.47 -4.13 -3.20
C GLY A 129 -3.67 -2.72 -2.66
N ALA A 130 -2.67 -2.15 -2.01
CA ALA A 130 -2.91 -0.98 -1.18
C ALA A 130 -2.87 0.36 -1.96
N TYR A 131 -2.29 0.36 -3.17
CA TYR A 131 -2.16 1.54 -4.04
C TYR A 131 -2.11 1.18 -5.53
N PHE A 132 -3.03 1.73 -6.33
CA PHE A 132 -3.26 1.38 -7.75
C PHE A 132 -2.74 2.43 -8.72
N ASP A 133 -2.94 2.20 -10.02
CA ASP A 133 -2.69 3.21 -11.05
C ASP A 133 -3.65 4.39 -10.79
N GLY A 134 -3.12 5.62 -10.69
CA GLY A 134 -3.86 6.81 -10.25
C GLY A 134 -3.61 7.24 -8.78
N ASN A 135 -4.50 8.06 -8.23
CA ASN A 135 -4.41 8.63 -6.87
C ASN A 135 -5.29 7.87 -5.87
N GLU A 136 -5.31 6.55 -5.97
CA GLU A 136 -6.23 5.68 -5.25
C GLU A 136 -5.51 4.83 -4.20
N VAL A 137 -6.10 4.73 -3.00
CA VAL A 137 -5.61 3.88 -1.91
C VAL A 137 -6.72 2.98 -1.39
N THR A 138 -6.37 1.77 -0.95
CA THR A 138 -7.29 0.91 -0.20
C THR A 138 -6.92 0.83 1.26
N ILE A 139 -7.95 0.76 2.10
CA ILE A 139 -7.83 0.62 3.55
C ILE A 139 -8.55 -0.69 3.88
N PRO A 140 -7.82 -1.78 4.18
CA PRO A 140 -8.45 -3.03 4.55
C PRO A 140 -9.13 -2.90 5.92
N LYS A 141 -10.34 -3.44 6.03
CA LYS A 141 -11.08 -3.57 7.29
C LYS A 141 -10.44 -4.65 8.14
N TYR A 142 -9.63 -4.24 9.09
CA TYR A 142 -9.15 -5.14 10.13
C TYR A 142 -10.29 -5.49 11.08
N LYS A 143 -10.31 -6.75 11.57
CA LYS A 143 -11.18 -7.16 12.70
C LYS A 143 -10.85 -6.40 14.00
N SER A 144 -9.72 -5.69 14.04
CA SER A 144 -9.30 -4.90 15.19
C SER A 144 -10.15 -3.64 15.35
N VAL A 145 -10.45 -3.27 16.59
CA VAL A 145 -11.17 -2.03 16.94
C VAL A 145 -10.25 -0.79 16.95
N ASN A 146 -9.01 -0.91 16.47
CA ASN A 146 -8.04 0.18 16.55
C ASN A 146 -8.22 1.15 15.37
N GLU A 147 -9.08 2.14 15.56
CA GLU A 147 -9.36 3.18 14.55
C GLU A 147 -8.10 3.99 14.18
N SER A 148 -7.09 4.10 15.06
CA SER A 148 -5.81 4.73 14.72
C SER A 148 -5.00 3.92 13.70
N LEU A 149 -5.15 2.59 13.69
CA LEU A 149 -4.51 1.73 12.70
C LEU A 149 -5.04 2.02 11.29
N PHE A 150 -6.36 2.21 11.14
CA PHE A 150 -6.97 2.53 9.84
C PHE A 150 -6.41 3.82 9.24
N VAL A 151 -6.32 4.87 10.07
CA VAL A 151 -5.82 6.18 9.63
C VAL A 151 -4.33 6.11 9.33
N TYR A 152 -3.58 5.31 10.08
CA TYR A 152 -2.16 5.06 9.80
C TYR A 152 -1.96 4.31 8.49
N VAL A 153 -2.72 3.25 8.24
CA VAL A 153 -2.63 2.49 6.98
C VAL A 153 -2.95 3.40 5.80
N MET A 154 -4.01 4.19 5.87
CA MET A 154 -4.28 5.19 4.84
C MET A 154 -3.13 6.19 4.64
N ALA A 155 -2.51 6.67 5.74
CA ALA A 155 -1.38 7.58 5.67
C ALA A 155 -0.13 6.93 5.06
N GLU A 156 0.06 5.63 5.28
CA GLU A 156 1.10 4.79 4.69
C GLU A 156 0.88 4.65 3.18
N GLU A 157 -0.34 4.31 2.74
CA GLU A 157 -0.63 4.15 1.30
C GLU A 157 -0.52 5.46 0.51
N LEU A 158 -1.01 6.57 1.07
CA LEU A 158 -0.82 7.90 0.47
C LEU A 158 0.66 8.29 0.37
N LEU A 159 1.46 7.87 1.35
CA LEU A 159 2.90 8.10 1.34
C LEU A 159 3.59 7.25 0.26
N HIS A 160 3.15 6.00 0.03
CA HIS A 160 3.66 5.17 -1.05
C HIS A 160 3.37 5.77 -2.42
N LEU A 161 2.18 6.33 -2.65
CA LEU A 161 1.87 7.04 -3.89
C LEU A 161 2.85 8.21 -4.14
N ALA A 162 3.10 9.04 -3.13
CA ALA A 162 4.06 10.14 -3.24
C ALA A 162 5.51 9.65 -3.46
N TYR A 163 5.90 8.57 -2.76
CA TYR A 163 7.22 7.97 -2.90
C TYR A 163 7.47 7.43 -4.31
N TRP A 164 6.49 6.72 -4.91
CA TRP A 164 6.68 6.14 -6.24
C TRP A 164 6.71 7.20 -7.34
N LYS A 165 5.97 8.31 -7.20
CA LYS A 165 6.12 9.48 -8.09
C LYS A 165 7.50 10.12 -7.97
N PHE A 166 7.97 10.29 -6.74
CA PHE A 166 9.34 10.76 -6.49
C PHE A 166 10.39 9.84 -7.09
N TRP A 167 10.20 8.53 -6.98
CA TRP A 167 11.08 7.53 -7.55
C TRP A 167 11.10 7.59 -9.08
N GLU A 168 9.93 7.76 -9.70
CA GLU A 168 9.81 7.92 -11.15
C GLU A 168 10.52 9.20 -11.62
N GLU A 169 10.37 10.33 -10.94
CA GLU A 169 11.12 11.55 -11.28
C GLU A 169 12.63 11.35 -11.11
N LEU A 170 13.03 10.64 -10.06
CA LEU A 170 14.44 10.43 -9.73
C LEU A 170 15.15 9.47 -10.69
N CYS A 171 14.50 8.37 -11.06
CA CYS A 171 15.13 7.23 -11.74
C CYS A 171 14.50 6.93 -13.11
N GLY A 172 13.37 7.54 -13.43
CA GLY A 172 12.63 7.24 -14.66
C GLY A 172 11.99 5.86 -14.71
N LYS A 173 11.77 5.24 -13.54
CA LYS A 173 11.23 3.90 -13.40
C LYS A 173 9.93 3.94 -12.61
N ARG A 174 8.92 3.24 -13.10
CA ARG A 174 7.61 3.13 -12.44
C ARG A 174 7.56 1.91 -11.51
N LYS A 175 6.59 1.88 -10.59
CA LYS A 175 6.47 0.78 -9.61
C LYS A 175 6.21 -0.57 -10.28
N GLU A 176 5.48 -0.58 -11.39
CA GLU A 176 5.09 -1.76 -12.18
C GLU A 176 6.29 -2.42 -12.88
N GLU A 177 7.43 -1.73 -12.96
CA GLU A 177 8.67 -2.31 -13.47
C GLU A 177 9.39 -3.19 -12.43
N PHE A 178 8.88 -3.23 -11.19
CA PHE A 178 9.46 -3.99 -10.10
C PHE A 178 8.45 -4.99 -9.55
N MET A 179 8.80 -6.26 -9.56
CA MET A 179 8.06 -7.27 -8.82
C MET A 179 8.22 -7.04 -7.32
N TRP A 180 7.11 -7.07 -6.58
CA TRP A 180 7.17 -7.05 -5.12
C TRP A 180 7.88 -8.31 -4.60
N ASN A 181 8.79 -8.17 -3.65
CA ASN A 181 9.51 -9.30 -3.05
C ASN A 181 9.70 -9.07 -1.55
N SER A 182 9.50 -10.14 -0.77
CA SER A 182 9.72 -10.19 0.68
C SER A 182 11.21 -10.15 1.09
N GLY A 183 12.12 -9.93 0.16
CA GLY A 183 13.56 -9.86 0.41
C GLY A 183 14.25 -11.23 0.48
N ILE A 184 13.57 -12.31 0.07
CA ILE A 184 14.12 -13.68 0.09
C ILE A 184 15.23 -13.83 -0.95
N GLU A 185 15.04 -13.26 -2.13
CA GLU A 185 15.99 -13.36 -3.26
C GLU A 185 16.93 -12.14 -3.37
N GLY A 186 16.92 -11.27 -2.37
CA GLY A 186 17.63 -10.01 -2.37
C GLY A 186 16.70 -8.81 -2.24
N TRP A 187 17.29 -7.63 -2.11
CA TRP A 187 16.55 -6.39 -1.91
C TRP A 187 16.14 -5.75 -3.24
N ASN A 188 14.98 -5.09 -3.25
CA ASN A 188 14.52 -4.29 -4.36
C ASN A 188 13.96 -2.93 -3.89
N SER A 189 13.51 -2.12 -4.84
CA SER A 189 12.96 -0.78 -4.56
C SER A 189 11.71 -0.82 -3.68
N TRP A 190 10.94 -1.92 -3.71
CA TRP A 190 9.80 -2.12 -2.81
C TRP A 190 10.24 -2.21 -1.36
N ASN A 191 11.33 -2.91 -1.03
CA ASN A 191 11.79 -2.98 0.36
C ASN A 191 12.15 -1.59 0.93
N ILE A 192 12.63 -0.68 0.09
CA ILE A 192 12.89 0.70 0.50
C ILE A 192 11.59 1.48 0.64
N SER A 193 10.69 1.38 -0.34
CA SER A 193 9.33 1.97 -0.28
C SER A 193 8.67 1.61 1.04
N GLU A 194 8.62 0.31 1.33
CA GLU A 194 8.08 -0.28 2.54
C GLU A 194 8.90 0.02 3.80
N ALA A 195 10.08 0.65 3.73
CA ALA A 195 10.80 1.13 4.92
C ALA A 195 10.53 2.61 5.21
N ILE A 196 10.18 3.41 4.21
CA ILE A 196 9.94 4.85 4.33
C ILE A 196 8.90 5.21 5.42
N PRO A 197 7.78 4.49 5.59
CA PRO A 197 6.81 4.80 6.65
C PRO A 197 7.40 4.77 8.06
N GLU A 198 8.43 3.95 8.32
CA GLU A 198 9.11 3.96 9.62
C GLU A 198 9.76 5.30 9.92
N TYR A 199 10.36 5.92 8.91
CA TYR A 199 11.10 7.16 9.04
C TYR A 199 10.20 8.40 9.01
N LEU A 200 9.19 8.39 8.14
CA LEU A 200 8.33 9.55 7.90
C LEU A 200 7.08 9.59 8.77
N LEU A 201 6.57 8.44 9.21
CA LEU A 201 5.34 8.34 10.00
C LEU A 201 5.63 7.89 11.44
N ILE A 202 6.20 6.70 11.63
CA ILE A 202 6.34 6.07 12.97
C ILE A 202 7.35 6.81 13.84
N ASN A 203 8.56 7.05 13.33
CA ASN A 203 9.64 7.71 14.08
C ASN A 203 9.55 9.24 14.05
N ASN A 204 8.52 9.81 13.39
CA ASN A 204 8.35 11.25 13.26
C ASN A 204 7.63 11.83 14.50
N PRO A 205 8.26 12.77 15.23
CA PRO A 205 7.67 13.37 16.43
C PRO A 205 6.28 14.01 16.19
N THR A 206 6.01 14.50 14.98
CA THR A 206 4.71 15.11 14.63
C THR A 206 3.56 14.12 14.80
N PHE A 207 3.79 12.83 14.53
CA PHE A 207 2.74 11.81 14.54
C PHE A 207 2.72 10.94 15.79
N LYS A 208 3.74 11.03 16.66
CA LYS A 208 3.79 10.31 17.95
C LYS A 208 2.54 10.52 18.81
N LYS A 209 1.94 11.71 18.77
CA LYS A 209 0.69 12.04 19.50
C LYS A 209 -0.53 11.23 19.04
N TYR A 210 -0.50 10.61 17.86
CA TYR A 210 -1.55 9.73 17.35
C TYR A 210 -1.29 8.24 17.67
N GLY A 211 -0.19 7.95 18.39
CA GLY A 211 0.17 6.60 18.84
C GLY A 211 0.79 5.71 17.77
N TRP A 212 1.19 6.28 16.63
CA TRP A 212 1.78 5.52 15.51
C TRP A 212 3.16 4.96 15.84
N ASP A 213 3.87 5.56 16.80
CA ASP A 213 5.13 5.07 17.35
C ASP A 213 5.02 3.70 18.04
N LYS A 214 3.79 3.24 18.31
CA LYS A 214 3.50 1.93 18.91
C LYS A 214 3.28 0.83 17.88
N PHE A 215 3.15 1.17 16.60
CA PHE A 215 2.91 0.17 15.56
C PHE A 215 4.20 -0.59 15.24
N LYS A 216 4.13 -1.92 15.35
CA LYS A 216 5.24 -2.83 15.04
C LYS A 216 5.07 -3.39 13.64
N ARG A 217 5.76 -2.80 12.67
CA ARG A 217 5.71 -3.22 11.25
C ARG A 217 6.44 -4.53 10.97
N THR A 218 7.30 -5.00 11.88
CA THR A 218 8.04 -6.28 11.75
C THR A 218 7.13 -7.50 11.61
N ASN A 219 5.87 -7.41 12.06
CA ASN A 219 4.90 -8.49 11.86
C ASN A 219 4.47 -8.62 10.39
N SER A 220 4.30 -7.49 9.70
CA SER A 220 3.94 -7.45 8.28
C SER A 220 5.16 -7.54 7.37
N TYR A 221 6.31 -7.07 7.84
CA TYR A 221 7.57 -7.03 7.09
C TYR A 221 8.72 -7.59 7.94
N PRO A 222 8.85 -8.93 8.04
CA PRO A 222 9.84 -9.58 8.90
C PRO A 222 11.31 -9.23 8.55
N TRP A 223 11.54 -8.74 7.34
CA TRP A 223 12.86 -8.34 6.84
C TRP A 223 13.30 -6.94 7.30
N LEU A 224 12.42 -6.13 7.91
CA LEU A 224 12.78 -4.77 8.36
C LEU A 224 13.97 -4.74 9.32
N ASP A 225 14.07 -5.71 10.24
CA ASP A 225 15.18 -5.79 11.20
C ASP A 225 16.55 -5.98 10.53
N LYS A 226 16.58 -6.55 9.32
CA LYS A 226 17.82 -6.74 8.55
C LYS A 226 18.27 -5.47 7.86
N ILE A 227 17.34 -4.63 7.38
CA ILE A 227 17.68 -3.42 6.61
C ILE A 227 17.83 -2.18 7.48
N ARG A 228 17.15 -2.09 8.64
CA ARG A 228 17.24 -0.95 9.57
C ARG A 228 18.68 -0.59 9.93
N PRO A 229 19.58 -1.53 10.28
CA PRO A 229 20.98 -1.20 10.58
C PRO A 229 21.73 -0.54 9.42
N LEU A 230 21.31 -0.81 8.18
CA LEU A 230 21.88 -0.20 6.97
C LEU A 230 21.27 1.17 6.68
N LEU A 231 19.97 1.32 6.89
CA LEU A 231 19.22 2.54 6.57
C LEU A 231 19.30 3.61 7.66
N ASP A 232 19.31 3.24 8.94
CA ASP A 232 19.32 4.19 10.06
C ASP A 232 20.50 5.17 10.06
N PRO A 233 21.75 4.73 9.80
CA PRO A 233 22.88 5.65 9.68
C PRO A 233 22.71 6.61 8.50
N LEU A 234 22.12 6.14 7.39
CA LEU A 234 21.87 6.98 6.22
C LEU A 234 20.79 8.01 6.52
N TRP A 235 19.72 7.60 7.21
CA TRP A 235 18.63 8.49 7.60
C TRP A 235 19.11 9.61 8.52
N LYS A 236 19.96 9.28 9.51
CA LYS A 236 20.50 10.24 10.48
C LYS A 236 21.48 11.24 9.85
N ASN A 237 22.25 10.82 8.85
CA ASN A 237 23.31 11.63 8.25
C ASN A 237 22.98 12.24 6.88
N LYS A 238 21.75 12.06 6.38
CA LYS A 238 21.34 12.60 5.07
C LYS A 238 21.34 14.13 5.08
N LYS A 239 21.78 14.75 3.98
CA LYS A 239 21.59 16.18 3.70
C LYS A 239 20.24 16.45 3.05
N SER A 240 19.69 15.46 2.33
CA SER A 240 18.38 15.55 1.68
C SER A 240 17.68 14.19 1.64
N PHE A 241 16.36 14.19 1.38
CA PHE A 241 15.62 12.96 1.15
C PHE A 241 16.10 12.21 -0.10
N LYS A 242 16.36 12.92 -1.20
CA LYS A 242 16.95 12.35 -2.42
C LYS A 242 18.27 11.63 -2.15
N GLU A 243 19.16 12.23 -1.37
CA GLU A 243 20.41 11.59 -0.98
C GLU A 243 20.19 10.31 -0.18
N PHE A 244 19.26 10.33 0.78
CA PHE A 244 18.89 9.14 1.54
C PHE A 244 18.41 8.03 0.62
N VAL A 245 17.43 8.30 -0.25
CA VAL A 245 16.90 7.29 -1.19
C VAL A 245 18.00 6.70 -2.07
N ILE A 246 18.85 7.54 -2.68
CA ILE A 246 19.97 7.08 -3.52
C ILE A 246 20.92 6.17 -2.73
N LYS A 247 21.32 6.59 -1.53
CA LYS A 247 22.27 5.81 -0.69
C LYS A 247 21.65 4.51 -0.19
N SER A 248 20.37 4.52 0.16
CA SER A 248 19.61 3.34 0.59
C SER A 248 19.61 2.27 -0.50
N HIS A 249 19.34 2.64 -1.75
CA HIS A 249 19.38 1.68 -2.85
C HIS A 249 20.80 1.12 -3.07
N LYS A 250 21.81 1.97 -3.05
CA LYS A 250 23.22 1.54 -3.21
C LYS A 250 23.67 0.58 -2.11
N VAL A 251 23.36 0.86 -0.84
CA VAL A 251 23.79 0.01 0.28
C VAL A 251 23.09 -1.36 0.27
N LEU A 252 21.88 -1.42 -0.28
CA LEU A 252 21.13 -2.67 -0.46
C LEU A 252 21.50 -3.40 -1.77
N GLY A 253 22.48 -2.92 -2.54
CA GLY A 253 22.89 -3.55 -3.80
C GLY A 253 21.92 -3.35 -4.96
N ILE A 254 20.95 -2.44 -4.83
CA ILE A 254 19.95 -2.16 -5.86
C ILE A 254 20.55 -1.17 -6.86
N ARG A 255 20.57 -1.57 -8.14
CA ARG A 255 21.08 -0.71 -9.22
C ARG A 255 20.15 0.48 -9.45
N ILE A 256 20.73 1.67 -9.36
CA ILE A 256 20.06 2.93 -9.65
C ILE A 256 20.85 3.72 -10.68
N ASP A 257 20.14 4.30 -11.64
CA ASP A 257 20.67 5.19 -12.66
C ASP A 257 19.89 6.51 -12.55
N PRO A 258 20.26 7.42 -11.61
CA PRO A 258 19.50 8.64 -11.36
C PRO A 258 19.55 9.59 -12.56
N ARG A 259 18.43 10.29 -12.81
CA ARG A 259 18.33 11.40 -13.77
C ARG A 259 18.84 12.71 -13.17
#